data_AF-A0A1J5RNH2-F1
#
_entry.id   AF-A0A1J5RNH2-F1
#
_cell.length_a   1.000
_cell.length_b   1.000
_cell.length_c   1.000
_cell.angle_alpha   90.00
_cell.angle_beta   90.00
_cell.angle_gamma   90.00
#
_symmetry.space_group_name_H-M   'P 1'
#
loop_
_entity.id
_entity.type
_entity.pdbx_description
1 polymer ?
#
loop_
_entity_poly.entity_id
_entity_poly.type
_entity_poly.pdbx_seq_one_letter_code
_entity_poly.pdbx_strand_id
1 'polypeptide(L)' 'MAEMMQLRNELNHIGNNFNQAVKKLHTLDHVPEIKTWVILNENSKKTFFQKIDEIKNRINKISDQWLQ' A
#
# COMPACT_ATOMS: atom_id res chain seq x y z
N MET A 1 -15.59 -9.61 10.81
CA MET A 1 -14.43 -9.16 11.63
C MET A 1 -13.09 -9.71 11.14
N ALA A 2 -12.98 -11.01 10.82
CA ALA A 2 -11.73 -11.60 10.30
C ALA A 2 -11.20 -10.90 9.03
N GLU A 3 -12.07 -10.60 8.06
CA GLU A 3 -11.66 -9.90 6.82
C GLU A 3 -11.15 -8.47 7.07
N MET A 4 -11.78 -7.73 7.99
CA MET A 4 -11.31 -6.39 8.40
C MET A 4 -9.94 -6.45 9.07
N MET A 5 -9.68 -7.48 9.90
CA MET A 5 -8.36 -7.71 10.49
C MET A 5 -7.32 -8.07 9.42
N GLN A 6 -7.68 -8.87 8.42
CA GLN A 6 -6.81 -9.20 7.30
C GLN A 6 -6.44 -7.95 6.49
N LEU A 7 -7.42 -7.11 6.13
CA LEU A 7 -7.16 -5.85 5.40
C LEU A 7 -6.25 -4.91 6.20
N ARG A 8 -6.46 -4.81 7.51
CA ARG A 8 -5.59 -4.00 8.39
C ARG A 8 -4.14 -4.51 8.37
N ASN A 9 -3.96 -5.83 8.42
CA ASN A 9 -2.62 -6.42 8.38
C ASN A 9 -1.95 -6.22 7.02
N GLU A 10 -2.69 -6.39 5.92
CA GLU A 10 -2.20 -6.11 4.56
C GLU A 10 -1.80 -4.64 4.40
N LEU A 11 -2.60 -3.70 4.89
CA LEU A 11 -2.26 -2.27 4.92
C LEU A 11 -0.98 -1.99 5.69
N ASN A 12 -0.84 -2.56 6.89
CA ASN A 12 0.37 -2.39 7.70
C ASN A 12 1.61 -2.90 6.97
N HIS A 13 1.52 -4.04 6.28
CA HIS A 13 2.63 -4.56 5.47
C HIS A 13 2.99 -3.62 4.32
N ILE A 14 2.00 -3.07 3.62
CA ILE A 14 2.25 -2.12 2.52
C ILE A 14 2.91 -0.84 3.05
N GLY A 15 2.41 -0.30 4.16
CA GLY A 15 2.99 0.87 4.82
C GLY A 15 4.45 0.63 5.24
N ASN A 16 4.74 -0.51 5.84
CA ASN A 16 6.09 -0.90 6.23
C ASN A 16 7.04 -1.03 5.03
N ASN A 17 6.56 -1.60 3.91
CA ASN A 17 7.36 -1.73 2.69
C ASN A 17 7.64 -0.36 2.05
N PHE A 18 6.64 0.52 2.00
CA PHE A 18 6.82 1.88 1.51
C PHE A 18 7.82 2.67 2.37
N ASN A 19 7.71 2.57 3.70
CA ASN A 19 8.61 3.28 4.62
C ASN A 19 10.06 2.80 4.48
N GLN A 20 10.27 1.50 4.23
CA GLN A 20 11.60 0.95 3.91
C GLN A 20 12.15 1.47 2.58
N ALA A 21 11.31 1.58 1.55
CA ALA A 21 11.71 2.16 0.28
C ALA A 21 12.15 3.62 0.46
N VAL A 22 11.39 4.43 1.22
CA VAL A 22 11.76 5.82 1.52
C VAL A 22 13.07 5.90 2.31
N LYS A 23 13.28 5.04 3.32
CA LYS A 23 14.57 4.99 4.03
C LYS A 23 15.74 4.69 3.10
N LYS A 24 15.58 3.78 2.14
CA LYS A 24 16.60 3.49 1.14
C LYS A 24 16.89 4.68 0.23
N LEU A 25 15.87 5.50 -0.13
CA LEU A 25 16.08 6.72 -0.92
C LEU A 25 17.07 7.66 -0.24
N HIS A 26 16.95 7.83 1.08
CA HIS A 26 17.82 8.72 1.86
C HIS A 26 19.27 8.26 1.90
N THR A 27 19.56 7.00 1.55
CA THR A 27 20.92 6.45 1.51
C THR A 27 21.49 6.34 0.09
N LEU A 28 20.75 6.74 -0.95
CA LEU A 28 21.23 6.69 -2.33
C LEU A 28 22.13 7.89 -2.61
N ASP A 29 23.35 7.62 -3.05
CA ASP A 29 24.35 8.62 -3.45
C ASP A 29 24.66 8.57 -4.95
N HIS A 30 24.19 7.53 -5.68
CA HIS A 30 24.44 7.34 -7.11
C HIS A 30 23.17 7.34 -7.99
N VAL A 31 23.27 7.97 -9.18
CA VAL A 31 22.18 8.11 -10.17
C VAL A 31 21.52 6.78 -10.61
N PRO A 32 22.25 5.66 -10.81
CA PRO A 32 21.64 4.37 -11.15
C PRO A 32 20.72 3.81 -10.06
N GLU A 33 21.05 4.06 -8.78
CA GLU A 33 20.27 3.58 -7.66
C GLU A 33 18.97 4.37 -7.52
N ILE A 34 19.02 5.69 -7.77
CA ILE A 34 17.84 6.56 -7.81
C ILE A 34 16.87 6.10 -8.90
N LYS A 35 17.36 5.72 -10.10
CA LYS A 35 16.50 5.16 -11.16
C LYS A 35 15.82 3.86 -10.73
N THR A 36 16.57 2.96 -10.09
CA THR A 36 16.03 1.70 -9.55
C THR A 36 14.96 1.98 -8.50
N TRP A 37 15.19 2.97 -7.64
CA TRP A 37 14.22 3.39 -6.64
C TRP A 37 12.93 3.93 -7.26
N VAL A 38 13.02 4.79 -8.28
CA VAL A 38 11.85 5.33 -8.97
C VAL A 38 10.96 4.21 -9.51
N ILE A 39 11.55 3.17 -10.12
CA ILE A 39 10.81 2.02 -10.64
C ILE A 39 10.12 1.23 -9.52
N LEU A 40 10.84 0.96 -8.42
CA LEU A 40 10.28 0.26 -7.26
C LEU A 40 9.17 1.05 -6.58
N ASN A 41 9.32 2.38 -6.51
CA ASN A 41 8.35 3.28 -5.93
C ASN A 41 7.06 3.34 -6.76
N GLU A 42 7.15 3.45 -8.08
CA GLU A 42 5.97 3.46 -8.95
C GLU A 42 5.18 2.15 -8.85
N ASN A 43 5.85 1.00 -8.82
CA ASN A 43 5.20 -0.29 -8.62
C ASN A 43 4.54 -0.38 -7.23
N SER A 44 5.24 0.08 -6.18
CA SER A 44 4.71 0.07 -4.81
C SER A 44 3.49 0.98 -4.66
N LYS A 45 3.53 2.16 -5.29
CA LYS A 45 2.44 3.14 -5.32
C LYS A 45 1.22 2.57 -6.02
N LYS A 46 1.38 1.88 -7.16
CA LYS A 46 0.29 1.21 -7.87
C LYS A 46 -0.40 0.16 -6.99
N THR A 47 0.38 -0.72 -6.35
CA THR A 47 -0.15 -1.76 -5.44
C THR A 47 -0.88 -1.13 -4.25
N PHE A 48 -0.35 -0.05 -3.69
CA PHE A 48 -0.99 0.68 -2.60
C PHE A 48 -2.36 1.23 -2.99
N PHE A 49 -2.48 1.91 -4.14
CA PHE A 49 -3.76 2.43 -4.61
C PHE A 49 -4.77 1.33 -4.91
N GLN A 50 -4.35 0.23 -5.53
CA GLN A 50 -5.23 -0.93 -5.77
C GLN A 50 -5.81 -1.48 -4.47
N LYS A 51 -4.99 -1.57 -3.42
CA LYS A 51 -5.43 -2.05 -2.10
C LYS A 51 -6.35 -1.06 -1.39
N ILE A 52 -6.10 0.23 -1.52
CA ILE A 52 -7.03 1.28 -1.05
C ILE A 52 -8.41 1.10 -1.71
N ASP A 53 -8.47 0.89 -3.02
CA ASP A 53 -9.76 0.74 -3.71
C ASP A 53 -10.46 -0.58 -3.31
N GLU A 54 -9.71 -1.66 -3.08
CA GLU A 54 -10.27 -2.89 -2.51
C GLU A 54 -10.91 -2.64 -1.13
N ILE A 55 -10.23 -1.89 -0.26
CA ILE A 55 -10.73 -1.54 1.07
C ILE A 55 -11.99 -0.69 0.97
N LYS A 56 -11.99 0.35 0.14
CA LYS A 56 -13.18 1.19 -0.09
C LYS A 56 -14.37 0.37 -0.56
N ASN A 57 -14.17 -0.52 -1.52
CA ASN A 57 -15.22 -1.39 -2.03
C ASN A 57 -15.79 -2.32 -0.94
N ARG A 58 -14.94 -2.85 -0.06
CA ARG A 58 -15.39 -3.68 1.06
C ARG A 58 -16.15 -2.87 2.11
N ILE A 59 -15.70 -1.65 2.42
CA ILE A 59 -16.42 -0.74 3.33
C ILE A 59 -17.83 -0.46 2.78
N ASN A 60 -17.95 -0.14 1.49
CA ASN A 60 -19.24 0.12 0.85
C ASN A 60 -20.16 -1.10 0.94
N LYS A 61 -19.67 -2.31 0.63
CA LYS A 61 -20.47 -3.54 0.74
C LYS A 61 -20.97 -3.80 2.16
N ILE A 62 -20.14 -3.57 3.17
CA ILE A 62 -20.54 -3.72 4.58
C ILE A 62 -21.60 -2.66 4.94
N SER A 63 -21.44 -1.42 4.47
CA SER A 63 -22.42 -0.36 4.67
C SER A 63 -23.76 -0.68 4.03
N ASP A 64 -23.76 -1.19 2.79
CA ASP A 64 -24.97 -1.58 2.06
C ASP A 64 -25.72 -2.71 2.79
N GLN A 65 -24.99 -3.69 3.32
CA GLN A 65 -25.57 -4.78 4.12
C GLN A 65 -26.15 -4.33 5.46
N TRP A 66 -25.63 -3.24 6.04
CA TRP A 66 -26.15 -2.66 7.29
C TRP A 66 -27.38 -1.77 7.10
N LEU A 67 -27.61 -1.28 5.87
CA LEU A 67 -28.73 -0.40 5.52
C LEU A 67 -29.95 -1.17 4.96
N GLN A 68 -29.85 -2.50 4.82
CA GLN A 68 -30.97 -3.41 4.55
C GLN A 68 -31.57 -3.96 5.85
#